data_AF-A0A942XFM7-F1
#
_entry.id   AF-A0A942XFM7-F1
#
_cell.length_a   1.000
_cell.length_b   1.000
_cell.length_c   1.000
_cell.angle_alpha   90.00
_cell.angle_beta   90.00
_cell.angle_gamma   90.00
#
_symmetry.space_group_name_H-M   'P 1'
#
loop_
_entity.id
_entity.type
_entity.pdbx_description
1 polymer ?
#
loop_
_entity_poly.entity_id
_entity_poly.type
_entity_poly.pdbx_seq_one_letter_code
_entity_poly.pdbx_strand_id
1 'polypeptide(L)'
;MAEIEKKPVKIVETILRDAHQSLIATRMSTEQMLPIVDKLDKVGYHAVECWGGATFDASLRFLKEDPWERLRKLRDGFKNTKLQMLFRGQNILGYRPYADDVVEYFVQKSAANGIDIIRIFDCMNDLRNLQTAVSAANKEKAHAQVALSYTLGDAYTLEYWTSIAKRIEEMGADSICIKDMAGLLLPYKATELVTALKETVKIPIDLHTHYTSGVASMTYLKAVEAGVDIIDTAMSPFALGTSQPATEVMVETFKGTPYDTGFDQQLLAEIADYFRPMRDEALDSGLLNPKNLGVNIKTLLYQVPGGMLSNLTSQLKEQHAEDKFYDVLEEVPRVRKDLGEPPLVTPSSQIVGTQAVFNVLMGERYKMVTKETKDVLSGKYGATAKPFNAEVQKKCIGDVEPITCRPADLLENELDKLESEMAQYKEQDEDVLSYALFPQVATDFFKYRQAQQTKVDETAADKKNGAYPV
;
A
#
# COMPACT_ATOMS: atom_id res chain seq x y z
N MET A 1 23.84 -34.95 17.49
CA MET A 1 23.24 -34.05 16.48
C MET A 1 23.80 -32.67 16.76
N ALA A 2 24.42 -32.01 15.79
CA ALA A 2 24.91 -30.64 16.01
C ALA A 2 23.72 -29.76 16.42
N GLU A 3 23.87 -28.93 17.45
CA GLU A 3 22.85 -27.95 17.83
C GLU A 3 22.59 -27.05 16.62
N ILE A 4 21.37 -27.10 16.10
CA ILE A 4 20.92 -26.23 15.03
C ILE A 4 20.76 -24.83 15.64
N GLU A 5 21.57 -23.87 15.18
CA GLU A 5 21.42 -22.46 15.58
C GLU A 5 20.03 -21.97 15.16
N LYS A 6 19.15 -21.71 16.13
CA LYS A 6 17.78 -21.26 15.87
C LYS A 6 17.79 -19.81 15.36
N LYS A 7 17.10 -19.57 14.25
CA LYS A 7 16.85 -18.25 13.65
C LYS A 7 15.38 -18.14 13.24
N PRO A 8 14.44 -18.10 14.20
CA PRO A 8 13.01 -18.04 13.90
C PRO A 8 12.68 -16.90 12.93
N VAL A 9 11.99 -17.21 11.84
CA VAL A 9 11.49 -16.17 10.94
C VAL A 9 10.39 -15.39 11.66
N LYS A 10 10.39 -14.07 11.48
CA LYS A 10 9.34 -13.20 12.02
C LYS A 10 8.20 -13.06 11.00
N ILE A 11 6.98 -12.94 11.49
CA ILE A 11 5.79 -12.77 10.65
C ILE A 11 5.11 -11.44 10.96
N VAL A 12 4.79 -10.69 9.90
CA VAL A 12 3.80 -9.61 9.95
C VAL A 12 2.48 -10.13 9.37
N GLU A 13 1.42 -10.02 10.17
CA GLU A 13 0.07 -10.43 9.76
C GLU A 13 -0.68 -9.26 9.11
N THR A 14 -1.26 -9.48 7.94
CA THR A 14 -1.86 -8.42 7.10
C THR A 14 -3.38 -8.49 7.03
N ILE A 15 -4.03 -9.41 7.76
CA ILE A 15 -5.48 -9.63 7.75
C ILE A 15 -6.31 -8.36 7.97
N LEU A 16 -5.82 -7.42 8.81
CA LEU A 16 -6.53 -6.18 9.16
C LEU A 16 -6.28 -5.02 8.18
N ARG A 17 -5.43 -5.18 7.16
CA ARG A 17 -5.12 -4.15 6.15
C ARG A 17 -5.05 -4.71 4.73
N ASP A 18 -3.93 -5.30 4.32
CA ASP A 18 -3.71 -5.63 2.91
C ASP A 18 -4.61 -6.76 2.40
N ALA A 19 -4.90 -7.76 3.24
CA ALA A 19 -5.66 -8.92 2.84
C ALA A 19 -7.09 -8.53 2.40
N HIS A 20 -7.80 -7.76 3.22
CA HIS A 20 -9.14 -7.30 2.90
C HIS A 20 -9.15 -6.16 1.87
N GLN A 21 -8.08 -5.35 1.81
CA GLN A 21 -7.88 -4.41 0.70
C GLN A 21 -7.77 -5.14 -0.64
N SER A 22 -7.09 -6.29 -0.66
CA SER A 22 -6.82 -7.06 -1.87
C SER A 22 -8.00 -7.92 -2.33
N LEU A 23 -8.82 -8.42 -1.40
CA LEU A 23 -9.85 -9.41 -1.72
C LEU A 23 -11.28 -8.88 -1.64
N ILE A 24 -11.55 -7.91 -0.75
CA ILE A 24 -12.91 -7.37 -0.51
C ILE A 24 -12.95 -5.84 -0.54
N ALA A 25 -12.13 -5.23 -1.39
CA ALA A 25 -12.15 -3.79 -1.66
C ALA A 25 -12.06 -2.91 -0.40
N THR A 26 -11.31 -3.36 0.62
CA THR A 26 -11.09 -2.62 1.87
C THR A 26 -12.36 -2.42 2.70
N ARG A 27 -13.27 -3.41 2.71
CA ARG A 27 -14.61 -3.30 3.33
C ARG A 27 -14.75 -3.93 4.70
N MET A 28 -13.67 -4.38 5.33
CA MET A 28 -13.74 -4.86 6.71
C MET A 28 -13.95 -3.69 7.67
N SER A 29 -15.04 -3.72 8.43
CA SER A 29 -15.41 -2.68 9.41
C SER A 29 -14.58 -2.81 10.68
N THR A 30 -14.49 -1.74 11.48
CA THR A 30 -13.79 -1.81 12.77
C THR A 30 -14.47 -2.82 13.69
N GLU A 31 -15.80 -2.86 13.70
CA GLU A 31 -16.58 -3.79 14.54
C GLU A 31 -16.34 -5.27 14.19
N GLN A 32 -16.05 -5.57 12.92
CA GLN A 32 -15.64 -6.91 12.49
C GLN A 32 -14.20 -7.26 12.90
N MET A 33 -13.35 -6.28 13.18
CA MET A 33 -11.97 -6.52 13.59
C MET A 33 -11.85 -6.77 15.09
N LEU A 34 -12.55 -5.99 15.92
CA LEU A 34 -12.34 -5.98 17.38
C LEU A 34 -12.51 -7.33 18.09
N PRO A 35 -13.51 -8.18 17.77
CA PRO A 35 -13.76 -9.41 18.53
C PRO A 35 -12.62 -10.43 18.49
N ILE A 36 -11.70 -10.34 17.52
CA ILE A 36 -10.59 -11.29 17.35
C ILE A 36 -9.22 -10.73 17.74
N VAL A 37 -9.14 -9.44 18.10
CA VAL A 37 -7.87 -8.76 18.44
C VAL A 37 -7.12 -9.47 19.56
N ASP A 38 -7.81 -9.86 20.64
CA ASP A 38 -7.19 -10.57 21.77
C ASP A 38 -6.50 -11.88 21.38
N LYS A 39 -6.98 -12.57 20.33
CA LYS A 39 -6.34 -13.79 19.83
C LYS A 39 -5.15 -13.45 18.93
N LEU A 40 -5.31 -12.49 18.03
CA LEU A 40 -4.22 -12.00 17.18
C LEU A 40 -3.03 -11.52 18.03
N ASP A 41 -3.30 -10.82 19.14
CA ASP A 41 -2.27 -10.28 20.03
C ASP A 41 -1.48 -11.37 20.79
N LYS A 42 -2.03 -12.58 20.92
CA LYS A 42 -1.41 -13.71 21.63
C LYS A 42 -0.54 -14.61 20.75
N VAL A 43 -0.62 -14.47 19.42
CA VAL A 43 0.13 -15.35 18.49
C VAL A 43 1.64 -15.17 18.62
N GLY A 44 2.10 -13.93 18.84
CA GLY A 44 3.53 -13.60 18.84
C GLY A 44 4.04 -13.02 17.52
N TYR A 45 3.15 -12.42 16.71
CA TYR A 45 3.52 -11.72 15.48
C TYR A 45 4.55 -10.61 15.75
N HIS A 46 5.42 -10.35 14.77
CA HIS A 46 6.32 -9.20 14.82
C HIS A 46 5.55 -7.89 14.81
N ALA A 47 4.54 -7.82 13.95
CA ALA A 47 3.56 -6.76 13.90
C ALA A 47 2.26 -7.26 13.24
N VAL A 48 1.18 -6.51 13.43
CA VAL A 48 -0.04 -6.64 12.64
C VAL A 48 -0.20 -5.37 11.83
N GLU A 49 -0.24 -5.52 10.51
CA GLU A 49 -0.53 -4.43 9.60
C GLU A 49 -2.04 -4.18 9.60
N CYS A 50 -2.44 -3.03 10.15
CA CYS A 50 -3.85 -2.75 10.47
C CYS A 50 -4.32 -1.35 10.05
N TRP A 51 -3.43 -0.52 9.51
CA TRP A 51 -3.74 0.86 9.19
C TRP A 51 -2.96 1.39 7.98
N GLY A 52 -3.33 2.56 7.49
CA GLY A 52 -2.76 3.14 6.27
C GLY A 52 -3.21 2.43 4.98
N GLY A 53 -2.45 2.58 3.90
CA GLY A 53 -2.88 2.13 2.58
C GLY A 53 -4.23 2.75 2.17
N ALA A 54 -5.18 1.92 1.71
CA ALA A 54 -6.51 2.39 1.32
C ALA A 54 -7.52 2.44 2.48
N THR A 55 -7.16 1.95 3.68
CA THR A 55 -8.10 1.86 4.80
C THR A 55 -8.62 3.22 5.24
N PHE A 56 -7.79 4.26 5.17
CA PHE A 56 -8.16 5.62 5.59
C PHE A 56 -9.29 6.21 4.72
N ASP A 57 -9.14 6.19 3.39
CA ASP A 57 -10.21 6.61 2.46
C ASP A 57 -11.43 5.70 2.60
N ALA A 58 -11.23 4.37 2.74
CA ALA A 58 -12.32 3.43 2.82
C ALA A 58 -13.20 3.62 4.06
N SER A 59 -12.57 3.87 5.22
CA SER A 59 -13.22 4.19 6.49
C SER A 59 -14.15 5.38 6.34
N LEU A 60 -13.64 6.51 5.83
CA LEU A 60 -14.43 7.73 5.66
C LEU A 60 -15.50 7.58 4.59
N ARG A 61 -15.12 7.10 3.40
CA ARG A 61 -15.95 7.14 2.21
C ARG A 61 -17.11 6.15 2.27
N PHE A 62 -16.83 4.92 2.69
CA PHE A 62 -17.76 3.80 2.53
C PHE A 62 -18.23 3.23 3.85
N LEU A 63 -17.35 3.08 4.84
CA LEU A 63 -17.71 2.49 6.13
C LEU A 63 -18.34 3.52 7.08
N LYS A 64 -18.17 4.81 6.79
CA LYS A 64 -18.61 5.92 7.65
C LYS A 64 -18.03 5.81 9.06
N GLU A 65 -16.76 5.44 9.13
CA GLU A 65 -15.99 5.32 10.35
C GLU A 65 -14.84 6.34 10.34
N ASP A 66 -14.52 6.88 11.52
CA ASP A 66 -13.30 7.67 11.69
C ASP A 66 -12.07 6.73 11.73
N PRO A 67 -11.12 6.85 10.79
CA PRO A 67 -9.93 6.00 10.75
C PRO A 67 -9.02 6.18 11.97
N TRP A 68 -9.04 7.33 12.64
CA TRP A 68 -8.25 7.56 13.86
C TRP A 68 -8.84 6.82 15.06
N GLU A 69 -10.17 6.80 15.18
CA GLU A 69 -10.88 5.95 16.14
C GLU A 69 -10.60 4.46 15.92
N ARG A 70 -10.58 4.00 14.67
CA ARG A 70 -10.18 2.62 14.34
C ARG A 70 -8.79 2.32 14.91
N LEU A 71 -7.81 3.18 14.66
CA LEU A 71 -6.44 3.00 15.15
C LEU A 71 -6.40 2.94 16.69
N ARG A 72 -7.06 3.87 17.38
CA ARG A 72 -7.13 3.89 18.85
C ARG A 72 -7.74 2.62 19.42
N LYS A 73 -8.87 2.15 18.87
CA LYS A 73 -9.53 0.91 19.31
C LYS A 73 -8.66 -0.33 19.09
N LEU A 74 -7.94 -0.39 17.96
CA LEU A 74 -7.00 -1.49 17.70
C LEU A 74 -5.81 -1.44 18.67
N ARG A 75 -5.22 -0.26 18.90
CA ARG A 75 -4.16 -0.09 19.91
C ARG A 75 -4.63 -0.45 21.31
N ASP A 76 -5.90 -0.19 21.61
CA ASP A 76 -6.51 -0.56 22.89
C ASP A 76 -6.67 -2.08 23.04
N GLY A 77 -6.85 -2.84 21.96
CA GLY A 77 -6.90 -4.30 22.00
C GLY A 77 -5.52 -4.98 21.94
N PHE A 78 -4.63 -4.52 21.06
CA PHE A 78 -3.28 -5.07 20.94
C PHE A 78 -2.42 -4.56 22.11
N LYS A 79 -1.85 -5.43 22.94
CA LYS A 79 -0.97 -5.04 24.07
C LYS A 79 0.45 -5.58 23.93
N ASN A 80 0.62 -6.66 23.19
CA ASN A 80 1.90 -7.38 23.06
C ASN A 80 2.48 -7.26 21.64
N THR A 81 1.62 -6.99 20.66
CA THR A 81 1.98 -6.93 19.24
C THR A 81 2.09 -5.49 18.77
N LYS A 82 3.09 -5.23 17.90
CA LYS A 82 3.30 -3.93 17.27
C LYS A 82 2.24 -3.66 16.20
N LEU A 83 1.79 -2.42 16.08
CA LEU A 83 0.92 -1.99 14.99
C LEU A 83 1.75 -1.44 13.83
N GLN A 84 1.51 -1.95 12.63
CA GLN A 84 2.15 -1.48 11.42
C GLN A 84 1.15 -0.76 10.51
N MET A 85 1.63 0.30 9.83
CA MET A 85 0.89 0.95 8.75
C MET A 85 1.68 1.00 7.44
N LEU A 86 0.97 1.10 6.32
CA LEU A 86 1.56 1.43 5.02
C LEU A 86 1.41 2.92 4.71
N PHE A 87 2.53 3.60 4.44
CA PHE A 87 2.66 5.05 4.25
C PHE A 87 3.35 5.38 2.92
N ARG A 88 2.80 6.28 2.10
CA ARG A 88 3.26 6.56 0.72
C ARG A 88 4.23 7.74 0.65
N GLY A 89 5.24 7.78 1.53
CA GLY A 89 6.21 8.88 1.59
C GLY A 89 5.51 10.24 1.63
N GLN A 90 5.94 11.17 0.78
CA GLN A 90 5.35 12.51 0.68
C GLN A 90 3.86 12.52 0.32
N ASN A 91 3.30 11.44 -0.22
CA ASN A 91 1.89 11.31 -0.52
C ASN A 91 1.04 10.82 0.66
N ILE A 92 1.65 10.45 1.79
CA ILE A 92 0.97 10.00 3.01
C ILE A 92 0.02 8.84 2.69
N LEU A 93 -1.30 9.05 2.72
CA LEU A 93 -2.33 8.07 2.34
C LEU A 93 -3.18 8.57 1.17
N GLY A 94 -2.85 9.74 0.62
CA GLY A 94 -3.54 10.38 -0.50
C GLY A 94 -2.93 10.08 -1.86
N TYR A 95 -3.15 11.00 -2.80
CA TYR A 95 -2.83 10.84 -4.22
C TYR A 95 -1.93 11.93 -4.82
N ARG A 96 -1.48 12.90 -4.00
CA ARG A 96 -0.54 13.98 -4.36
C ARG A 96 0.56 14.08 -3.30
N PRO A 97 1.74 14.66 -3.58
CA PRO A 97 2.67 15.07 -2.54
C PRO A 97 2.05 16.18 -1.66
N TYR A 98 2.34 16.12 -0.37
CA TYR A 98 1.95 17.11 0.65
C TYR A 98 3.16 17.90 1.11
N ALA A 99 2.94 19.10 1.65
CA ALA A 99 3.97 19.89 2.29
C ALA A 99 4.56 19.15 3.51
N ASP A 100 5.81 19.46 3.85
CA ASP A 100 6.55 18.74 4.90
C ASP A 100 5.87 18.84 6.27
N ASP A 101 5.26 19.99 6.59
CA ASP A 101 4.52 20.21 7.84
C ASP A 101 3.36 19.21 8.00
N VAL A 102 2.60 18.96 6.93
CA VAL A 102 1.51 17.97 6.93
C VAL A 102 2.06 16.55 7.10
N VAL A 103 3.17 16.19 6.44
CA VAL A 103 3.78 14.85 6.56
C VAL A 103 4.30 14.63 7.98
N GLU A 104 5.03 15.58 8.54
CA GLU A 104 5.56 15.50 9.90
C GLU A 104 4.43 15.36 10.93
N TYR A 105 3.39 16.19 10.81
CA TYR A 105 2.27 16.15 11.74
C TYR A 105 1.45 14.86 11.62
N PHE A 106 1.30 14.32 10.39
CA PHE A 106 0.64 13.04 10.21
C PHE A 106 1.41 11.89 10.86
N VAL A 107 2.73 11.86 10.70
CA VAL A 107 3.58 10.84 11.34
C VAL A 107 3.49 10.95 12.86
N GLN A 108 3.59 12.17 13.41
CA GLN A 108 3.42 12.41 14.84
C GLN A 108 2.08 11.90 15.36
N LYS A 109 0.97 12.23 14.71
CA LYS A 109 -0.36 11.77 15.13
C LYS A 109 -0.54 10.27 14.96
N SER A 110 0.07 9.67 13.94
CA SER A 110 0.04 8.21 13.74
C SER A 110 0.74 7.48 14.88
N ALA A 111 1.95 7.93 15.25
CA ALA A 111 2.70 7.37 16.37
C ALA A 111 1.98 7.59 17.71
N ALA A 112 1.49 8.81 17.96
CA ALA A 112 0.77 9.16 19.19
C ALA A 112 -0.52 8.34 19.40
N ASN A 113 -1.21 7.95 18.31
CA ASN A 113 -2.42 7.13 18.38
C ASN A 113 -2.15 5.61 18.35
N GLY A 114 -0.89 5.18 18.23
CA GLY A 114 -0.50 3.80 18.51
C GLY A 114 0.23 3.04 17.41
N ILE A 115 0.60 3.67 16.28
CA ILE A 115 1.45 3.03 15.27
C ILE A 115 2.88 2.89 15.79
N ASP A 116 3.40 1.66 15.73
CA ASP A 116 4.78 1.33 16.13
C ASP A 116 5.72 1.27 14.92
N ILE A 117 5.23 0.79 13.77
CA ILE A 117 6.02 0.60 12.55
C ILE A 117 5.35 1.35 11.39
N ILE A 118 6.11 2.24 10.77
CA ILE A 118 5.68 2.98 9.58
C ILE A 118 6.44 2.41 8.39
N ARG A 119 5.74 1.65 7.53
CA ARG A 119 6.29 1.15 6.26
C ARG A 119 6.15 2.23 5.18
N ILE A 120 7.24 2.90 4.86
CA ILE A 120 7.28 4.09 4.00
C ILE A 120 7.78 3.71 2.60
N PHE A 121 6.97 3.94 1.55
CA PHE A 121 7.37 3.69 0.16
C PHE A 121 7.02 4.85 -0.77
N ASP A 122 7.68 4.89 -1.92
CA ASP A 122 7.39 5.81 -3.03
C ASP A 122 7.16 5.01 -4.31
N CYS A 123 6.23 5.46 -5.15
CA CYS A 123 5.86 4.71 -6.36
C CYS A 123 6.94 4.72 -7.44
N MET A 124 7.89 5.66 -7.39
CA MET A 124 9.03 5.78 -8.30
C MET A 124 10.33 5.24 -7.68
N ASN A 125 10.32 4.82 -6.41
CA ASN A 125 11.51 4.56 -5.58
C ASN A 125 12.43 5.80 -5.44
N ASP A 126 11.89 7.01 -5.52
CA ASP A 126 12.64 8.24 -5.26
C ASP A 126 12.78 8.49 -3.76
N LEU A 127 13.95 8.16 -3.20
CA LEU A 127 14.22 8.31 -1.76
C LEU A 127 14.03 9.74 -1.24
N ARG A 128 14.11 10.76 -2.09
CA ARG A 128 13.87 12.15 -1.69
C ARG A 128 12.44 12.34 -1.17
N ASN A 129 11.48 11.61 -1.73
CA ASN A 129 10.08 11.63 -1.30
C ASN A 129 9.85 10.88 0.02
N LEU A 130 10.85 10.19 0.56
CA LEU A 130 10.74 9.40 1.79
C LEU A 130 11.38 10.10 3.00
N GLN A 131 12.34 11.00 2.75
CA GLN A 131 13.21 11.56 3.80
C GLN A 131 12.42 12.23 4.93
N THR A 132 11.43 13.07 4.61
CA THR A 132 10.59 13.75 5.62
C THR A 132 9.91 12.75 6.55
N ALA A 133 9.29 11.71 5.98
CA ALA A 133 8.58 10.70 6.75
C ALA A 133 9.53 9.84 7.61
N VAL A 134 10.71 9.49 7.09
CA VAL A 134 11.73 8.74 7.85
C VAL A 134 12.24 9.59 9.02
N SER A 135 12.59 10.86 8.77
CA SER A 135 13.06 11.77 9.81
C SER A 135 11.99 12.03 10.88
N ALA A 136 10.72 12.18 10.48
CA ALA A 136 9.60 12.33 11.41
C ALA A 136 9.38 11.05 12.25
N ALA A 137 9.44 9.86 11.63
CA ALA A 137 9.27 8.59 12.34
C ALA A 137 10.36 8.41 13.40
N ASN A 138 11.61 8.67 13.04
CA ASN A 138 12.76 8.62 13.94
C ASN A 138 12.63 9.63 15.11
N LYS A 139 12.17 10.86 14.82
CA LYS A 139 11.91 11.90 15.83
C LYS A 139 10.87 11.44 16.86
N GLU A 140 9.82 10.78 16.39
CA GLU A 140 8.73 10.26 17.21
C GLU A 140 9.04 8.86 17.79
N LYS A 141 10.24 8.32 17.52
CA LYS A 141 10.72 7.00 17.95
C LYS A 141 9.86 5.83 17.45
N ALA A 142 9.15 6.03 16.35
CA ALA A 142 8.51 4.96 15.61
C ALA A 142 9.55 4.26 14.72
N HIS A 143 9.35 2.97 14.43
CA HIS A 143 10.21 2.20 13.56
C HIS A 143 9.99 2.62 12.10
N ALA A 144 11.01 3.23 11.48
CA ALA A 144 10.99 3.64 10.08
C ALA A 144 11.41 2.47 9.18
N GLN A 145 10.44 1.77 8.58
CA GLN A 145 10.74 0.71 7.61
C GLN A 145 10.59 1.27 6.19
N VAL A 146 11.68 1.40 5.44
CA VAL A 146 11.58 1.84 4.04
C VAL A 146 11.29 0.64 3.14
N ALA A 147 10.23 0.75 2.35
CA ALA A 147 9.80 -0.27 1.41
C ALA A 147 10.21 0.09 -0.03
N LEU A 148 10.95 -0.82 -0.67
CA LEU A 148 11.33 -0.76 -2.07
C LEU A 148 10.25 -1.42 -2.93
N SER A 149 9.61 -0.63 -3.81
CA SER A 149 8.64 -1.14 -4.77
C SER A 149 9.36 -2.02 -5.81
N TYR A 150 9.31 -3.34 -5.62
CA TYR A 150 10.00 -4.30 -6.46
C TYR A 150 9.39 -4.34 -7.86
N THR A 151 10.25 -4.35 -8.87
CA THR A 151 9.85 -4.44 -10.28
C THR A 151 10.98 -5.01 -11.12
N LEU A 152 10.68 -5.32 -12.38
CA LEU A 152 11.64 -5.88 -13.33
C LEU A 152 11.87 -4.88 -14.47
N GLY A 153 13.05 -4.92 -15.07
CA GLY A 153 13.42 -4.09 -16.21
C GLY A 153 14.93 -3.89 -16.27
N ASP A 154 15.41 -3.38 -17.41
CA ASP A 154 16.84 -3.17 -17.64
C ASP A 154 17.48 -2.22 -16.61
N ALA A 155 16.70 -1.30 -16.02
CA ALA A 155 17.16 -0.41 -14.96
C ALA A 155 17.35 -1.10 -13.59
N TYR A 156 16.65 -2.20 -13.35
CA TYR A 156 16.48 -2.80 -12.02
C TYR A 156 17.43 -3.98 -11.81
N THR A 157 18.73 -3.71 -11.95
CA THR A 157 19.81 -4.68 -11.74
C THR A 157 20.04 -4.95 -10.26
N LEU A 158 20.82 -5.98 -9.93
CA LEU A 158 21.23 -6.22 -8.54
C LEU A 158 22.00 -5.03 -7.95
N GLU A 159 22.83 -4.34 -8.76
CA GLU A 159 23.53 -3.11 -8.37
C GLU A 159 22.58 -1.96 -8.04
N TYR A 160 21.48 -1.80 -8.81
CA TYR A 160 20.44 -0.84 -8.46
C TYR A 160 19.86 -1.14 -7.07
N TRP A 161 19.49 -2.41 -6.80
CA TRP A 161 18.88 -2.79 -5.53
C TRP A 161 19.83 -2.67 -4.33
N THR A 162 21.11 -3.05 -4.49
CA THR A 162 22.09 -2.92 -3.39
C THR A 162 22.49 -1.46 -3.15
N SER A 163 22.67 -0.66 -4.21
CA SER A 163 23.00 0.77 -4.06
C SER A 163 21.88 1.56 -3.39
N ILE A 164 20.61 1.32 -3.77
CA ILE A 164 19.47 1.99 -3.13
C ILE A 164 19.28 1.52 -1.68
N ALA A 165 19.50 0.22 -1.39
CA ALA A 165 19.42 -0.29 -0.02
C ALA A 165 20.46 0.35 0.92
N LYS A 166 21.69 0.55 0.43
CA LYS A 166 22.72 1.28 1.21
C LYS A 166 22.30 2.72 1.51
N ARG A 167 21.74 3.42 0.52
CA ARG A 167 21.23 4.79 0.70
C ARG A 167 20.06 4.84 1.68
N ILE A 168 19.23 3.81 1.73
CA ILE A 168 18.15 3.68 2.70
C ILE A 168 18.69 3.54 4.13
N GLU A 169 19.72 2.71 4.34
CA GLU A 169 20.38 2.58 5.64
C GLU A 169 21.02 3.92 6.06
N GLU A 170 21.71 4.60 5.14
CA GLU A 170 22.31 5.92 5.38
C GLU A 170 21.28 7.02 5.69
N MET A 171 20.05 6.91 5.17
CA MET A 171 18.97 7.87 5.45
C MET A 171 18.39 7.74 6.87
N GLY A 172 18.74 6.65 7.57
CA GLY A 172 18.30 6.38 8.94
C GLY A 172 17.06 5.49 9.03
N ALA A 173 16.81 4.61 8.05
CA ALA A 173 15.76 3.58 8.19
C ALA A 173 16.18 2.50 9.20
N ASP A 174 15.21 1.98 9.96
CA ASP A 174 15.41 0.90 10.94
C ASP A 174 15.34 -0.49 10.30
N SER A 175 14.65 -0.63 9.16
CA SER A 175 14.63 -1.85 8.35
C SER A 175 14.24 -1.56 6.89
N ILE A 176 14.49 -2.54 6.01
CA ILE A 176 14.11 -2.48 4.59
C ILE A 176 13.04 -3.52 4.32
N CYS A 177 11.99 -3.15 3.59
CA CYS A 177 11.02 -4.10 3.04
C CYS A 177 11.19 -4.20 1.52
N ILE A 178 11.36 -5.40 0.99
CA ILE A 178 11.21 -5.67 -0.44
C ILE A 178 9.71 -5.81 -0.68
N LYS A 179 9.09 -4.81 -1.31
CA LYS A 179 7.66 -4.78 -1.57
C LYS A 179 7.35 -5.23 -2.99
N ASP A 180 7.06 -6.50 -3.16
CA ASP A 180 6.60 -7.12 -4.41
C ASP A 180 5.07 -7.13 -4.51
N MET A 181 4.51 -5.94 -4.77
CA MET A 181 3.06 -5.71 -4.84
C MET A 181 2.34 -6.51 -5.94
N ALA A 182 3.06 -7.02 -6.94
CA ALA A 182 2.48 -7.73 -8.08
C ALA A 182 2.80 -9.24 -8.07
N GLY A 183 3.66 -9.73 -7.17
CA GLY A 183 4.06 -11.13 -7.15
C GLY A 183 5.02 -11.47 -8.30
N LEU A 184 5.98 -10.59 -8.60
CA LEU A 184 6.96 -10.72 -9.68
C LEU A 184 8.24 -11.45 -9.26
N LEU A 185 8.57 -11.45 -7.97
CA LEU A 185 9.83 -11.97 -7.46
C LEU A 185 9.81 -13.50 -7.49
N LEU A 186 10.63 -14.09 -8.38
CA LEU A 186 10.79 -15.53 -8.49
C LEU A 186 11.70 -16.08 -7.38
N PRO A 187 11.53 -17.36 -6.97
CA PRO A 187 12.22 -17.90 -5.80
C PRO A 187 13.75 -17.83 -5.85
N TYR A 188 14.37 -18.22 -6.97
CA TYR A 188 15.83 -18.13 -7.09
C TYR A 188 16.36 -16.70 -7.18
N LYS A 189 15.55 -15.78 -7.73
CA LYS A 189 15.87 -14.34 -7.72
C LYS A 189 15.71 -13.74 -6.33
N ALA A 190 14.81 -14.27 -5.51
CA ALA A 190 14.71 -13.91 -4.10
C ALA A 190 15.98 -14.30 -3.34
N THR A 191 16.50 -15.52 -3.55
CA THR A 191 17.80 -15.92 -2.96
C THR A 191 18.93 -14.97 -3.38
N GLU A 192 19.07 -14.68 -4.68
CA GLU A 192 20.10 -13.77 -5.19
C GLU A 192 20.01 -12.37 -4.57
N LEU A 193 18.80 -11.79 -4.59
CA LEU A 193 18.55 -10.44 -4.08
C LEU A 193 18.75 -10.36 -2.56
N VAL A 194 18.15 -11.27 -1.79
CA VAL A 194 18.23 -11.25 -0.32
C VAL A 194 19.66 -11.43 0.14
N THR A 195 20.41 -12.39 -0.41
CA THR A 195 21.82 -12.59 -0.07
C THR A 195 22.62 -11.30 -0.32
N ALA A 196 22.49 -10.71 -1.50
CA ALA A 196 23.21 -9.48 -1.84
C ALA A 196 22.84 -8.30 -0.90
N LEU A 197 21.57 -8.18 -0.52
CA LEU A 197 21.14 -7.15 0.42
C LEU A 197 21.69 -7.40 1.84
N LYS A 198 21.65 -8.64 2.34
CA LYS A 198 22.22 -9.00 3.65
C LYS A 198 23.73 -8.81 3.73
N GLU A 199 24.43 -8.90 2.61
CA GLU A 199 25.86 -8.56 2.51
C GLU A 199 26.11 -7.05 2.44
N THR A 200 25.12 -6.27 2.00
CA THR A 200 25.24 -4.82 1.76
C THR A 200 24.86 -3.98 2.97
N VAL A 201 23.78 -4.34 3.67
CA VAL A 201 23.24 -3.57 4.82
C VAL A 201 23.17 -4.42 6.09
N LYS A 202 23.14 -3.76 7.24
CA LYS A 202 23.05 -4.41 8.57
C LYS A 202 21.64 -4.41 9.13
N ILE A 203 20.81 -3.46 8.70
CA ILE A 203 19.41 -3.37 9.14
C ILE A 203 18.59 -4.58 8.65
N PRO A 204 17.55 -5.02 9.39
CA PRO A 204 16.73 -6.17 9.02
C PRO A 204 16.06 -6.02 7.66
N ILE A 205 15.83 -7.15 6.99
CA ILE A 205 15.12 -7.24 5.72
C ILE A 205 13.80 -7.96 5.93
N ASP A 206 12.76 -7.33 5.43
CA ASP A 206 11.38 -7.81 5.34
C ASP A 206 11.05 -8.10 3.87
N LEU A 207 10.35 -9.19 3.61
CA LEU A 207 9.83 -9.50 2.28
C LEU A 207 8.31 -9.58 2.30
N HIS A 208 7.70 -8.67 1.56
CA HIS A 208 6.28 -8.61 1.29
C HIS A 208 6.01 -8.99 -0.17
N THR A 209 5.29 -10.08 -0.44
CA THR A 209 4.87 -10.43 -1.79
C THR A 209 3.43 -10.90 -1.88
N HIS A 210 2.78 -10.59 -3.00
CA HIS A 210 1.44 -11.05 -3.32
C HIS A 210 1.47 -12.39 -4.08
N TYR A 211 0.45 -13.21 -3.88
CA TYR A 211 0.33 -14.56 -4.44
C TYR A 211 -0.20 -14.58 -5.89
N THR A 212 -0.34 -13.42 -6.54
CA THR A 212 -1.09 -13.30 -7.80
C THR A 212 -0.53 -14.20 -8.90
N SER A 213 0.79 -14.36 -8.96
CA SER A 213 1.48 -15.22 -9.92
C SER A 213 1.58 -16.70 -9.50
N GLY A 214 1.24 -17.00 -8.24
CA GLY A 214 1.33 -18.34 -7.65
C GLY A 214 2.70 -18.71 -7.07
N VAL A 215 3.73 -17.85 -7.18
CA VAL A 215 5.09 -18.21 -6.73
C VAL A 215 5.44 -17.79 -5.31
N ALA A 216 4.60 -16.97 -4.66
CA ALA A 216 4.96 -16.25 -3.43
C ALA A 216 5.40 -17.15 -2.25
N SER A 217 4.74 -18.28 -1.98
CA SER A 217 5.19 -19.21 -0.91
C SER A 217 6.57 -19.82 -1.19
N MET A 218 6.86 -20.16 -2.45
CA MET A 218 8.20 -20.64 -2.84
C MET A 218 9.23 -19.52 -2.71
N THR A 219 8.84 -18.29 -3.04
CA THR A 219 9.67 -17.09 -2.88
C THR A 219 10.00 -16.83 -1.41
N TYR A 220 9.04 -16.95 -0.49
CA TYR A 220 9.31 -16.87 0.94
C TYR A 220 10.22 -18.00 1.43
N LEU A 221 9.98 -19.25 1.03
CA LEU A 221 10.85 -20.36 1.39
C LEU A 221 12.32 -20.07 1.02
N LYS A 222 12.56 -19.65 -0.22
CA LYS A 222 13.90 -19.33 -0.72
C LYS A 222 14.51 -18.07 -0.12
N ALA A 223 13.70 -17.08 0.25
CA ALA A 223 14.16 -15.86 0.91
C ALA A 223 14.54 -16.09 2.38
N VAL A 224 13.76 -16.89 3.11
CA VAL A 224 14.06 -17.29 4.50
C VAL A 224 15.33 -18.11 4.57
N GLU A 225 15.50 -19.07 3.66
CA GLU A 225 16.76 -19.81 3.52
C GLU A 225 17.97 -18.91 3.17
N ALA A 226 17.73 -17.77 2.51
CA ALA A 226 18.76 -16.78 2.18
C ALA A 226 18.99 -15.75 3.31
N GLY A 227 18.23 -15.81 4.41
CA GLY A 227 18.42 -14.96 5.57
C GLY A 227 17.54 -13.70 5.64
N VAL A 228 16.38 -13.68 4.96
CA VAL A 228 15.36 -12.65 5.24
C VAL A 228 14.87 -12.78 6.69
N ASP A 229 14.68 -11.65 7.36
CA ASP A 229 14.38 -11.63 8.79
C ASP A 229 12.87 -11.71 9.07
N ILE A 230 12.06 -11.10 8.20
CA ILE A 230 10.61 -10.94 8.34
C ILE A 230 9.92 -11.30 7.02
N ILE A 231 8.76 -11.97 7.08
CA ILE A 231 7.86 -12.17 5.93
C ILE A 231 6.44 -11.69 6.27
N ASP A 232 5.72 -11.22 5.27
CA ASP A 232 4.31 -10.81 5.43
C ASP A 232 3.36 -11.94 5.03
N THR A 233 2.41 -12.29 5.88
CA THR A 233 1.39 -13.29 5.58
C THR A 233 -0.02 -12.76 5.83
N ALA A 234 -1.01 -13.52 5.36
CA ALA A 234 -2.42 -13.26 5.62
C ALA A 234 -3.06 -14.51 6.22
N MET A 235 -3.99 -14.37 7.17
CA MET A 235 -4.79 -15.50 7.63
C MET A 235 -5.50 -16.22 6.46
N SER A 236 -5.50 -17.55 6.45
CA SER A 236 -5.91 -18.36 5.29
C SER A 236 -7.25 -18.01 4.63
N PRO A 237 -8.32 -17.56 5.32
CA PRO A 237 -9.58 -17.19 4.66
C PRO A 237 -9.44 -15.99 3.72
N PHE A 238 -8.45 -15.12 3.95
CA PHE A 238 -8.14 -13.97 3.12
C PHE A 238 -6.70 -14.01 2.59
N ALA A 239 -6.12 -15.20 2.46
CA ALA A 239 -4.81 -15.39 1.85
C ALA A 239 -4.92 -15.77 0.36
N LEU A 240 -3.76 -15.88 -0.30
CA LEU A 240 -3.58 -16.33 -1.68
C LEU A 240 -4.20 -15.38 -2.73
N GLY A 241 -4.10 -15.78 -4.00
CA GLY A 241 -4.57 -14.96 -5.12
C GLY A 241 -3.95 -13.56 -5.09
N THR A 242 -4.76 -12.51 -5.09
CA THR A 242 -4.29 -11.13 -4.98
C THR A 242 -3.85 -10.74 -3.57
N SER A 243 -3.90 -11.64 -2.58
CA SER A 243 -3.43 -11.46 -1.20
C SER A 243 -2.06 -12.12 -0.97
N GLN A 244 -1.60 -12.17 0.28
CA GLN A 244 -0.30 -12.73 0.70
C GLN A 244 -0.38 -14.26 0.90
N PRO A 245 0.75 -14.99 0.98
CA PRO A 245 0.77 -16.38 1.46
C PRO A 245 0.06 -16.58 2.80
N ALA A 246 -0.55 -17.75 3.00
CA ALA A 246 -1.29 -18.06 4.22
C ALA A 246 -0.35 -18.22 5.44
N THR A 247 -0.68 -17.54 6.53
CA THR A 247 0.10 -17.56 7.79
C THR A 247 0.31 -18.98 8.30
N GLU A 248 -0.77 -19.75 8.39
CA GLU A 248 -0.77 -21.11 8.93
C GLU A 248 0.14 -22.04 8.12
N VAL A 249 0.14 -21.87 6.79
CA VAL A 249 0.95 -22.64 5.86
C VAL A 249 2.44 -22.32 6.04
N MET A 250 2.80 -21.05 6.15
CA MET A 250 4.20 -20.66 6.35
C MET A 250 4.71 -21.11 7.72
N VAL A 251 3.89 -21.01 8.77
CA VAL A 251 4.20 -21.53 10.11
C VAL A 251 4.46 -23.03 10.07
N GLU A 252 3.59 -23.83 9.44
CA GLU A 252 3.80 -25.28 9.35
C GLU A 252 5.01 -25.64 8.49
N THR A 253 5.25 -24.88 7.41
CA THR A 253 6.37 -25.10 6.48
C THR A 253 7.73 -25.00 7.19
N PHE A 254 7.88 -24.05 8.12
CA PHE A 254 9.15 -23.84 8.84
C PHE A 254 9.26 -24.64 10.14
N LYS A 255 8.22 -25.36 10.55
CA LYS A 255 8.21 -26.13 11.78
C LYS A 255 9.30 -27.20 11.80
N GLY A 256 10.03 -27.29 12.92
CA GLY A 256 11.17 -28.20 13.08
C GLY A 256 12.43 -27.85 12.28
N THR A 257 12.42 -26.73 11.55
CA THR A 257 13.61 -26.19 10.86
C THR A 257 14.32 -25.15 11.75
N PRO A 258 15.50 -24.62 11.38
CA PRO A 258 16.12 -23.50 12.10
C PRO A 258 15.22 -22.25 12.15
N TYR A 259 14.28 -22.12 11.21
CA TYR A 259 13.41 -20.96 11.02
C TYR A 259 12.06 -21.07 11.71
N ASP A 260 11.85 -22.13 12.49
CA ASP A 260 10.59 -22.39 13.20
C ASP A 260 10.16 -21.18 14.04
N THR A 261 8.94 -20.69 13.77
CA THR A 261 8.33 -19.53 14.43
C THR A 261 7.91 -19.82 15.87
N GLY A 262 7.63 -21.09 16.18
CA GLY A 262 7.04 -21.52 17.44
C GLY A 262 5.56 -21.14 17.62
N PHE A 263 4.87 -20.67 16.58
CA PHE A 263 3.47 -20.26 16.67
C PHE A 263 2.52 -21.47 16.83
N ASP A 264 1.46 -21.27 17.61
CA ASP A 264 0.46 -22.30 17.89
C ASP A 264 -0.55 -22.42 16.73
N GLN A 265 -0.50 -23.55 16.02
CA GLN A 265 -1.44 -23.84 14.93
C GLN A 265 -2.90 -23.89 15.37
N GLN A 266 -3.19 -24.29 16.61
CA GLN A 266 -4.57 -24.32 17.10
C GLN A 266 -5.12 -22.90 17.26
N LEU A 267 -4.33 -22.00 17.85
CA LEU A 267 -4.70 -20.58 17.95
C LEU A 267 -4.90 -19.95 16.57
N LEU A 268 -4.01 -20.25 15.61
CA LEU A 268 -4.15 -19.77 14.23
C LEU A 268 -5.42 -20.30 13.56
N ALA A 269 -5.76 -21.59 13.76
CA ALA A 269 -6.98 -22.18 13.24
C ALA A 269 -8.24 -21.49 13.81
N GLU A 270 -8.26 -21.16 15.10
CA GLU A 270 -9.37 -20.42 15.71
C GLU A 270 -9.54 -19.01 15.13
N ILE A 271 -8.45 -18.33 14.80
CA ILE A 271 -8.47 -17.03 14.13
C ILE A 271 -8.99 -17.19 12.70
N ALA A 272 -8.55 -18.21 11.97
CA ALA A 272 -9.04 -18.51 10.63
C ALA A 272 -10.55 -18.85 10.64
N ASP A 273 -11.01 -19.61 11.62
CA ASP A 273 -12.43 -19.94 11.78
C ASP A 273 -13.29 -18.68 12.04
N TYR A 274 -12.75 -17.67 12.71
CA TYR A 274 -13.44 -16.38 12.88
C TYR A 274 -13.64 -15.62 11.55
N PHE A 275 -12.63 -15.58 10.70
CA PHE A 275 -12.70 -14.87 9.42
C PHE A 275 -13.40 -15.66 8.30
N ARG A 276 -13.54 -16.98 8.43
CA ARG A 276 -14.13 -17.83 7.38
C ARG A 276 -15.58 -17.44 7.03
N PRO A 277 -16.50 -17.23 7.99
CA PRO A 277 -17.85 -16.76 7.66
C PRO A 277 -17.87 -15.44 6.89
N MET A 278 -16.97 -14.50 7.21
CA MET A 278 -16.88 -13.21 6.50
C MET A 278 -16.45 -13.40 5.04
N ARG A 279 -15.52 -14.32 4.78
CA ARG A 279 -15.11 -14.68 3.41
C ARG A 279 -16.28 -15.32 2.66
N ASP A 280 -17.01 -16.23 3.30
CA ASP A 280 -18.14 -16.92 2.67
C ASP A 280 -19.26 -15.92 2.33
N GLU A 281 -19.59 -14.99 3.24
CA GLU A 281 -20.53 -13.90 2.96
C GLU A 281 -20.05 -12.97 1.83
N ALA A 282 -18.75 -12.67 1.77
CA ALA A 282 -18.19 -11.85 0.70
C ALA A 282 -18.27 -12.55 -0.67
N LEU A 283 -18.13 -13.88 -0.70
CA LEU A 283 -18.33 -14.69 -1.91
C LEU A 283 -19.82 -14.67 -2.33
N ASP A 284 -20.72 -14.91 -1.39
CA ASP A 284 -22.17 -15.00 -1.65
C ASP A 284 -22.75 -13.65 -2.11
N SER A 285 -22.28 -12.54 -1.53
CA SER A 285 -22.67 -11.18 -1.92
C SER A 285 -21.99 -10.68 -3.21
N GLY A 286 -20.97 -11.39 -3.70
CA GLY A 286 -20.16 -10.98 -4.85
C GLY A 286 -19.15 -9.86 -4.55
N LEU A 287 -19.00 -9.45 -3.29
CA LEU A 287 -17.97 -8.50 -2.85
C LEU A 287 -16.56 -9.05 -3.10
N LEU A 288 -16.36 -10.35 -2.85
CA LEU A 288 -15.15 -11.07 -3.22
C LEU A 288 -15.35 -11.72 -4.59
N ASN A 289 -14.59 -11.27 -5.58
CA ASN A 289 -14.57 -11.91 -6.89
C ASN A 289 -13.72 -13.19 -6.84
N PRO A 290 -14.26 -14.40 -7.12
CA PRO A 290 -13.48 -15.63 -7.09
C PRO A 290 -12.23 -15.62 -7.99
N LYS A 291 -12.23 -14.79 -9.05
CA LYS A 291 -11.05 -14.60 -9.91
C LYS A 291 -9.86 -14.04 -9.15
N ASN A 292 -10.08 -13.26 -8.10
CA ASN A 292 -9.03 -12.70 -7.26
C ASN A 292 -8.33 -13.76 -6.42
N LEU A 293 -8.95 -14.93 -6.19
CA LEU A 293 -8.31 -16.07 -5.50
C LEU A 293 -7.48 -16.95 -6.44
N GLY A 294 -7.67 -16.80 -7.75
CA GLY A 294 -6.99 -17.59 -8.76
C GLY A 294 -5.56 -17.12 -9.04
N VAL A 295 -4.72 -18.03 -9.53
CA VAL A 295 -3.39 -17.71 -10.04
C VAL A 295 -3.51 -17.10 -11.44
N ASN A 296 -2.84 -15.96 -11.64
CA ASN A 296 -2.69 -15.32 -12.94
C ASN A 296 -1.21 -15.22 -13.33
N ILE A 297 -0.74 -16.22 -14.07
CA ILE A 297 0.64 -16.29 -14.55
C ILE A 297 1.01 -15.16 -15.51
N LYS A 298 0.02 -14.54 -16.19
CA LYS A 298 0.25 -13.42 -17.11
C LYS A 298 0.82 -12.19 -16.39
N THR A 299 0.69 -12.13 -15.06
CA THR A 299 1.34 -11.10 -14.24
C THR A 299 2.86 -11.11 -14.40
N LEU A 300 3.49 -12.29 -14.55
CA LEU A 300 4.93 -12.39 -14.79
C LEU A 300 5.32 -11.97 -16.22
N LEU A 301 4.39 -12.07 -17.18
CA LEU A 301 4.65 -11.72 -18.57
C LEU A 301 4.54 -10.20 -18.79
N TYR A 302 3.43 -9.61 -18.35
CA TYR A 302 3.13 -8.19 -18.62
C TYR A 302 3.50 -7.27 -17.47
N GLN A 303 3.81 -7.82 -16.30
CA GLN A 303 4.09 -7.07 -15.06
C GLN A 303 2.93 -6.17 -14.63
N VAL A 304 1.72 -6.41 -15.17
CA VAL A 304 0.49 -5.69 -14.86
C VAL A 304 -0.10 -6.26 -13.57
N PRO A 305 -0.17 -5.49 -12.46
CA PRO A 305 -0.79 -5.96 -11.23
C PRO A 305 -2.28 -6.31 -11.43
N GLY A 306 -2.81 -7.27 -10.66
CA GLY A 306 -4.21 -7.70 -10.80
C GLY A 306 -5.24 -6.57 -10.67
N GLY A 307 -5.02 -5.63 -9.74
CA GLY A 307 -5.87 -4.44 -9.58
C GLY A 307 -5.84 -3.51 -10.80
N MET A 308 -4.68 -3.36 -11.44
CA MET A 308 -4.56 -2.62 -12.70
C MET A 308 -5.29 -3.35 -13.84
N LEU A 309 -5.13 -4.67 -13.93
CA LEU A 309 -5.75 -5.50 -14.98
C LEU A 309 -7.28 -5.39 -14.96
N SER A 310 -7.88 -5.51 -13.78
CA SER A 310 -9.35 -5.40 -13.62
C SER A 310 -9.87 -4.02 -14.01
N ASN A 311 -9.15 -2.95 -13.64
CA ASN A 311 -9.48 -1.58 -14.05
C ASN A 311 -9.39 -1.41 -15.58
N LEU A 312 -8.31 -1.89 -16.21
CA LEU A 312 -8.17 -1.87 -17.68
C LEU A 312 -9.35 -2.57 -18.37
N THR A 313 -9.75 -3.74 -17.88
CA THR A 313 -10.92 -4.46 -18.41
C THR A 313 -12.22 -3.65 -18.24
N SER A 314 -12.44 -2.98 -17.09
CA SER A 314 -13.62 -2.13 -16.88
C SER A 314 -13.63 -0.95 -17.84
N GLN A 315 -12.50 -0.24 -17.99
CA GLN A 315 -12.36 0.90 -18.90
C GLN A 315 -12.66 0.51 -20.35
N LEU A 316 -12.13 -0.64 -20.81
CA LEU A 316 -12.42 -1.12 -22.16
C LEU A 316 -13.89 -1.51 -22.34
N LYS A 317 -14.51 -2.12 -21.33
CA LYS A 317 -15.94 -2.45 -21.35
C LYS A 317 -16.84 -1.21 -21.40
N GLU A 318 -16.52 -0.19 -20.61
CA GLU A 318 -17.25 1.09 -20.62
C GLU A 318 -17.15 1.80 -21.98
N GLN A 319 -16.06 1.59 -22.71
CA GLN A 319 -15.83 2.11 -24.05
C GLN A 319 -16.26 1.16 -25.17
N HIS A 320 -16.88 0.02 -24.84
CA HIS A 320 -17.27 -1.02 -25.80
C HIS A 320 -16.11 -1.50 -26.71
N ALA A 321 -14.91 -1.63 -26.13
CA ALA A 321 -13.66 -1.95 -26.82
C ALA A 321 -12.93 -3.13 -26.17
N GLU A 322 -13.66 -4.11 -25.63
CA GLU A 322 -13.06 -5.28 -24.98
C GLU A 322 -12.16 -6.11 -25.91
N ASP A 323 -12.38 -6.04 -27.23
CA ASP A 323 -11.54 -6.66 -28.26
C ASP A 323 -10.11 -6.08 -28.29
N LYS A 324 -9.90 -4.88 -27.76
CA LYS A 324 -8.61 -4.18 -27.67
C LYS A 324 -7.76 -4.56 -26.47
N PHE A 325 -8.21 -5.50 -25.65
CA PHE A 325 -7.53 -5.86 -24.41
C PHE A 325 -6.05 -6.26 -24.60
N TYR A 326 -5.76 -7.10 -25.59
CA TYR A 326 -4.38 -7.53 -25.85
C TYR A 326 -3.51 -6.41 -26.41
N ASP A 327 -4.07 -5.56 -27.29
CA ASP A 327 -3.38 -4.37 -27.79
C ASP A 327 -2.97 -3.44 -26.62
N VAL A 328 -3.83 -3.28 -25.61
CA VAL A 328 -3.52 -2.49 -24.40
C VAL A 328 -2.41 -3.13 -23.57
N LEU A 329 -2.44 -4.46 -23.39
CA LEU A 329 -1.38 -5.16 -22.65
C LEU A 329 0.00 -5.03 -23.31
N GLU A 330 0.05 -4.98 -24.64
CA GLU A 330 1.29 -4.74 -25.39
C GLU A 330 1.74 -3.27 -25.33
N GLU A 331 0.82 -2.33 -25.17
CA GLU A 331 1.12 -0.91 -25.09
C GLU A 331 1.61 -0.48 -23.69
N VAL A 332 1.15 -1.13 -22.61
CA VAL A 332 1.59 -0.88 -21.23
C VAL A 332 3.12 -0.82 -21.07
N PRO A 333 3.91 -1.84 -21.48
CA PRO A 333 5.36 -1.80 -21.32
C PRO A 333 6.01 -0.69 -22.15
N ARG A 334 5.41 -0.27 -23.27
CA ARG A 334 5.91 0.84 -24.09
C ARG A 334 5.69 2.19 -23.41
N VAL A 335 4.49 2.42 -22.85
CA VAL A 335 4.22 3.61 -22.04
C VAL A 335 5.12 3.64 -20.81
N ARG A 336 5.23 2.51 -20.09
CA ARG A 336 6.13 2.39 -18.94
C ARG A 336 7.57 2.77 -19.31
N LYS A 337 8.08 2.29 -20.44
CA LYS A 337 9.42 2.65 -20.93
C LYS A 337 9.57 4.15 -21.21
N ASP A 338 8.58 4.76 -21.86
CA ASP A 338 8.60 6.19 -22.14
C ASP A 338 8.56 7.05 -20.88
N LEU A 339 7.91 6.55 -19.81
CA LEU A 339 7.85 7.21 -18.51
C LEU A 339 9.04 6.88 -17.59
N GLY A 340 10.17 6.37 -18.12
CA GLY A 340 11.38 6.14 -17.32
C GLY A 340 11.39 4.83 -16.52
N GLU A 341 10.59 3.85 -16.96
CA GLU A 341 10.46 2.51 -16.38
C GLU A 341 9.97 2.45 -14.92
N PRO A 342 9.00 3.26 -14.46
CA PRO A 342 8.61 3.27 -13.04
C PRO A 342 8.08 1.90 -12.59
N PRO A 343 8.23 1.53 -11.31
CA PRO A 343 7.48 0.41 -10.73
C PRO A 343 5.99 0.61 -10.96
N LEU A 344 5.26 -0.44 -11.34
CA LEU A 344 3.81 -0.37 -11.55
C LEU A 344 3.07 -0.62 -10.22
N VAL A 345 3.02 0.40 -9.37
CA VAL A 345 2.30 0.43 -8.10
C VAL A 345 1.37 1.64 -8.07
N THR A 346 0.41 1.73 -7.16
CA THR A 346 -0.43 2.93 -7.07
C THR A 346 0.42 4.15 -6.69
N PRO A 347 0.30 5.31 -7.39
CA PRO A 347 -0.59 5.58 -8.53
C PRO A 347 0.00 5.34 -9.94
N SER A 348 1.31 5.06 -10.07
CA SER A 348 1.99 4.91 -11.37
C SER A 348 1.38 3.82 -12.27
N SER A 349 0.87 2.72 -11.71
CA SER A 349 0.23 1.64 -12.48
C SER A 349 -1.05 2.11 -13.19
N GLN A 350 -1.90 2.89 -12.51
CA GLN A 350 -3.11 3.46 -13.10
C GLN A 350 -2.77 4.49 -14.18
N ILE A 351 -1.76 5.33 -13.95
CA ILE A 351 -1.31 6.34 -14.92
C ILE A 351 -0.83 5.68 -16.22
N VAL A 352 0.08 4.71 -16.10
CA VAL A 352 0.59 3.93 -17.25
C VAL A 352 -0.55 3.19 -17.95
N GLY A 353 -1.43 2.55 -17.18
CA GLY A 353 -2.55 1.77 -17.70
C GLY A 353 -3.55 2.60 -18.51
N THR A 354 -4.05 3.68 -17.93
CA THR A 354 -5.02 4.55 -18.60
C THR A 354 -4.41 5.24 -19.81
N GLN A 355 -3.14 5.65 -19.75
CA GLN A 355 -2.46 6.19 -20.93
C GLN A 355 -2.32 5.13 -22.04
N ALA A 356 -2.05 3.87 -21.70
CA ALA A 356 -2.02 2.77 -22.68
C ALA A 356 -3.39 2.53 -23.34
N VAL A 357 -4.48 2.56 -22.56
CA VAL A 357 -5.85 2.50 -23.09
C VAL A 357 -6.10 3.63 -24.09
N PHE A 358 -5.77 4.87 -23.73
CA PHE A 358 -5.95 6.00 -24.64
C PHE A 358 -5.10 5.90 -25.90
N ASN A 359 -3.84 5.46 -25.79
CA ASN A 359 -2.98 5.27 -26.97
C ASN A 359 -3.59 4.27 -27.96
N VAL A 360 -4.16 3.17 -27.47
CA VAL A 360 -4.80 2.13 -28.30
C VAL A 360 -6.11 2.62 -28.90
N LEU A 361 -7.02 3.17 -28.08
CA LEU A 361 -8.33 3.62 -28.54
C LEU A 361 -8.24 4.77 -29.54
N MET A 362 -7.25 5.66 -29.39
CA MET A 362 -7.05 6.80 -30.28
C MET A 362 -6.30 6.45 -31.56
N GLY A 363 -5.72 5.25 -31.65
CA GLY A 363 -4.89 4.79 -32.78
C GLY A 363 -3.57 5.56 -32.95
N GLU A 364 -3.20 6.41 -32.00
CA GLU A 364 -2.00 7.23 -32.03
C GLU A 364 -1.48 7.46 -30.60
N ARG A 365 -0.20 7.12 -30.35
CA ARG A 365 0.42 7.27 -29.03
C ARG A 365 0.49 8.74 -28.61
N TYR A 366 0.01 9.03 -27.40
CA TYR A 366 0.01 10.36 -26.78
C TYR A 366 -0.75 11.44 -27.58
N LYS A 367 -1.74 11.05 -28.38
CA LYS A 367 -2.69 12.01 -29.00
C LYS A 367 -3.59 12.66 -27.95
N MET A 368 -4.06 11.85 -27.00
CA MET A 368 -4.74 12.29 -25.78
C MET A 368 -3.85 11.91 -24.60
N VAL A 369 -3.57 12.87 -23.72
CA VAL A 369 -2.68 12.70 -22.58
C VAL A 369 -3.42 13.13 -21.32
N THR A 370 -3.49 12.24 -20.33
CA THR A 370 -4.13 12.55 -19.05
C THR A 370 -3.36 13.63 -18.29
N LYS A 371 -4.02 14.29 -17.35
CA LYS A 371 -3.37 15.25 -16.46
C LYS A 371 -2.26 14.56 -15.67
N GLU A 372 -2.53 13.36 -15.18
CA GLU A 372 -1.61 12.59 -14.34
C GLU A 372 -0.36 12.15 -15.12
N THR A 373 -0.49 11.77 -16.40
CA THR A 373 0.66 11.49 -17.26
C THR A 373 1.51 12.75 -17.49
N LYS A 374 0.87 13.91 -17.71
CA LYS A 374 1.59 15.19 -17.78
C LYS A 374 2.29 15.53 -16.47
N ASP A 375 1.64 15.27 -15.34
CA ASP A 375 2.20 15.51 -14.01
C ASP A 375 3.45 14.64 -13.78
N VAL A 376 3.42 13.35 -14.14
CA VAL A 376 4.62 12.46 -14.14
C VAL A 376 5.72 13.04 -15.03
N LEU A 377 5.41 13.34 -16.29
CA LEU A 377 6.40 13.85 -17.25
C LEU A 377 6.95 15.23 -16.88
N SER A 378 6.21 16.01 -16.09
CA SER A 378 6.67 17.29 -15.54
C SER A 378 7.50 17.15 -14.24
N GLY A 379 7.73 15.93 -13.74
CA GLY A 379 8.55 15.67 -12.56
C GLY A 379 7.82 15.82 -11.22
N LYS A 380 6.49 16.00 -11.20
CA LYS A 380 5.72 16.20 -9.95
C LYS A 380 5.66 14.98 -9.04
N TYR A 381 6.00 13.79 -9.55
CA TYR A 381 6.07 12.55 -8.79
C TYR A 381 7.51 12.18 -8.37
N GLY A 382 8.50 12.98 -8.74
CA GLY A 382 9.91 12.68 -8.51
C GLY A 382 10.60 12.04 -9.71
N ALA A 383 11.82 11.57 -9.49
CA ALA A 383 12.68 10.98 -10.51
C ALA A 383 12.47 9.47 -10.60
N THR A 384 12.60 8.93 -11.81
CA THR A 384 12.57 7.50 -12.10
C THR A 384 13.98 6.92 -12.27
N ALA A 385 14.09 5.58 -12.26
CA ALA A 385 15.37 4.88 -12.42
C ALA A 385 16.06 5.19 -13.75
N LYS A 386 15.29 5.54 -14.80
CA LYS A 386 15.80 6.05 -16.07
C LYS A 386 15.18 7.40 -16.42
N PRO A 387 15.86 8.24 -17.23
CA PRO A 387 15.24 9.43 -17.81
C PRO A 387 13.97 9.09 -18.59
N PHE A 388 13.02 10.03 -18.61
CA PHE A 388 11.86 9.94 -19.50
C PHE A 388 12.30 9.99 -20.97
N ASN A 389 11.48 9.45 -21.87
CA ASN A 389 11.67 9.61 -23.31
C ASN A 389 11.49 11.09 -23.67
N ALA A 390 12.56 11.73 -24.15
CA ALA A 390 12.58 13.17 -24.42
C ALA A 390 11.54 13.62 -25.47
N GLU A 391 11.30 12.81 -26.51
CA GLU A 391 10.31 13.13 -27.55
C GLU A 391 8.89 13.05 -26.99
N VAL A 392 8.60 12.03 -26.17
CA VAL A 392 7.30 11.87 -25.50
C VAL A 392 7.10 12.96 -24.47
N GLN A 393 8.11 13.26 -23.66
CA GLN A 393 8.06 14.35 -22.68
C GLN A 393 7.71 15.66 -23.39
N LYS A 394 8.45 16.02 -24.46
CA LYS A 394 8.18 17.22 -25.25
C LYS A 394 6.78 17.23 -25.87
N LYS A 395 6.32 16.11 -26.43
CA LYS A 395 4.97 15.98 -27.01
C LYS A 395 3.87 16.22 -25.97
N CYS A 396 4.04 15.71 -24.76
CA CYS A 396 3.01 15.74 -23.72
C CYS A 396 2.94 17.06 -22.94
N ILE A 397 4.08 17.68 -22.64
CA ILE A 397 4.15 18.88 -21.77
C ILE A 397 4.61 20.15 -22.50
N GLY A 398 5.02 20.07 -23.77
CA GLY A 398 5.39 21.23 -24.59
C GLY A 398 6.64 21.93 -24.06
N ASP A 399 6.53 23.22 -23.73
CA ASP A 399 7.62 24.05 -23.21
C ASP A 399 7.64 24.15 -21.68
N VAL A 400 6.83 23.35 -20.98
CA VAL A 400 6.87 23.26 -19.52
C VAL A 400 8.22 22.68 -19.09
N GLU A 401 8.97 23.45 -18.29
CA GLU A 401 10.24 23.01 -17.73
C GLU A 401 10.00 21.90 -16.69
N PRO A 402 10.60 20.71 -16.83
CA PRO A 402 10.44 19.63 -15.86
C PRO A 402 11.04 19.97 -14.49
N ILE A 403 10.31 19.62 -13.43
CA ILE A 403 10.81 19.69 -12.05
C ILE A 403 11.92 18.67 -11.87
N THR A 404 13.09 19.12 -11.40
CA THR A 404 14.27 18.27 -11.15
C THR A 404 14.65 18.16 -9.66
N CYS A 405 14.18 19.09 -8.81
CA CYS A 405 14.29 19.02 -7.36
C CYS A 405 13.28 18.01 -6.75
N ARG A 406 13.22 17.90 -5.42
CA ARG A 406 12.16 17.15 -4.74
C ARG A 406 10.85 17.95 -4.87
N PRO A 407 9.73 17.37 -5.34
CA PRO A 407 8.50 18.14 -5.57
C PRO A 407 7.97 18.90 -4.36
N ALA A 408 8.15 18.37 -3.14
CA ALA A 408 7.74 19.05 -1.92
C ALA A 408 8.55 20.31 -1.58
N ASP A 409 9.74 20.51 -2.17
CA ASP A 409 10.52 21.75 -2.00
C ASP A 409 9.80 22.98 -2.61
N LEU A 410 8.79 22.74 -3.46
CA LEU A 410 7.99 23.76 -4.11
C LEU A 410 6.65 24.02 -3.39
N LEU A 411 6.37 23.31 -2.31
CA LEU A 411 5.14 23.45 -1.54
C LEU A 411 5.38 24.35 -0.33
N GLU A 412 4.51 25.34 -0.15
CA GLU A 412 4.45 26.12 1.09
C GLU A 412 3.74 25.29 2.18
N ASN A 413 3.99 25.60 3.45
CA ASN A 413 3.30 24.97 4.58
C ASN A 413 1.78 25.11 4.43
N GLU A 414 1.05 24.00 4.64
CA GLU A 414 -0.38 23.93 4.36
C GLU A 414 -1.26 23.81 5.62
N LEU A 415 -0.71 23.40 6.77
CA LEU A 415 -1.51 23.04 7.95
C LEU A 415 -2.40 24.16 8.48
N ASP A 416 -1.86 25.36 8.73
CA ASP A 416 -2.62 26.50 9.29
C ASP A 416 -3.80 26.89 8.38
N LYS A 417 -3.56 26.84 7.06
CA LYS A 417 -4.59 27.12 6.05
C LYS A 417 -5.67 26.05 6.08
N LEU A 418 -5.28 24.77 6.07
CA LEU A 418 -6.21 23.64 6.09
C LEU A 418 -7.05 23.64 7.36
N GLU A 419 -6.46 23.93 8.52
CA GLU A 419 -7.17 24.04 9.79
C GLU A 419 -8.20 25.17 9.76
N SER A 420 -7.82 26.33 9.23
CA SER A 420 -8.73 27.47 9.08
C SER A 420 -9.92 27.17 8.16
N GLU A 421 -9.72 26.44 7.07
CA GLU A 421 -10.77 26.06 6.11
C GLU A 421 -11.79 25.07 6.71
N MET A 422 -11.35 24.19 7.60
CA MET A 422 -12.17 23.12 8.17
C MET A 422 -12.61 23.35 9.62
N ALA A 423 -12.24 24.49 10.22
CA ALA A 423 -12.43 24.80 11.64
C ALA A 423 -13.84 24.54 12.18
N GLN A 424 -14.89 24.79 11.40
CA GLN A 424 -16.27 24.51 11.80
C GLN A 424 -16.59 23.03 12.04
N TYR A 425 -15.77 22.11 11.54
CA TYR A 425 -15.95 20.66 11.63
C TYR A 425 -14.99 19.99 12.64
N LYS A 426 -14.04 20.73 13.21
CA LYS A 426 -12.97 20.18 14.06
C LYS A 426 -13.53 19.72 15.41
N GLU A 427 -13.44 18.42 15.69
CA GLU A 427 -13.75 17.83 17.02
C GLU A 427 -12.48 17.28 17.69
N GLN A 428 -11.46 16.96 16.90
CA GLN A 428 -10.14 16.51 17.34
C GLN A 428 -9.05 17.07 16.42
N ASP A 429 -7.81 17.08 16.89
CA ASP A 429 -6.66 17.56 16.12
C ASP A 429 -6.49 16.81 14.80
N GLU A 430 -6.69 15.51 14.81
CA GLU A 430 -6.51 14.62 13.67
C GLU A 430 -7.49 14.90 12.51
N ASP A 431 -8.60 15.63 12.76
CA ASP A 431 -9.57 15.94 11.71
C ASP A 431 -8.95 16.84 10.62
N VAL A 432 -7.98 17.70 10.95
CA VAL A 432 -7.28 18.52 9.94
C VAL A 432 -6.51 17.64 8.95
N LEU A 433 -5.96 16.52 9.41
CA LEU A 433 -5.23 15.56 8.58
C LEU A 433 -6.19 14.76 7.70
N SER A 434 -7.35 14.36 8.23
CA SER A 434 -8.41 13.76 7.43
C SER A 434 -8.89 14.69 6.31
N TYR A 435 -9.07 15.98 6.64
CA TYR A 435 -9.40 17.02 5.67
C TYR A 435 -8.27 17.23 4.64
N ALA A 436 -7.02 17.31 5.08
CA ALA A 436 -5.86 17.47 4.20
C ALA A 436 -5.82 16.40 3.10
N LEU A 437 -6.03 15.13 3.50
CA LEU A 437 -5.95 14.00 2.58
C LEU A 437 -7.14 13.91 1.61
N PHE A 438 -8.36 14.16 2.11
CA PHE A 438 -9.58 13.96 1.34
C PHE A 438 -10.63 15.05 1.64
N PRO A 439 -10.44 16.31 1.24
CA PRO A 439 -11.25 17.45 1.72
C PRO A 439 -12.76 17.24 1.59
N GLN A 440 -13.23 16.78 0.42
CA GLN A 440 -14.64 16.53 0.18
C GLN A 440 -15.17 15.33 0.99
N VAL A 441 -14.44 14.22 0.99
CA VAL A 441 -14.86 12.98 1.68
C VAL A 441 -14.89 13.18 3.19
N ALA A 442 -13.87 13.86 3.72
CA ALA A 442 -13.76 14.20 5.14
C ALA A 442 -14.89 15.16 5.53
N THR A 443 -15.18 16.19 4.72
CA THR A 443 -16.32 17.10 4.97
C THR A 443 -17.65 16.35 5.01
N ASP A 444 -17.88 15.43 4.07
CA ASP A 444 -19.10 14.62 4.05
C ASP A 444 -19.18 13.69 5.28
N PHE A 445 -18.05 13.13 5.71
CA PHE A 445 -17.96 12.34 6.94
C PHE A 445 -18.20 13.19 8.20
N PHE A 446 -17.63 14.39 8.31
CA PHE A 446 -17.81 15.27 9.47
C PHE A 446 -19.28 15.66 9.64
N LYS A 447 -19.97 15.99 8.55
CA LYS A 447 -21.42 16.24 8.57
C LYS A 447 -22.21 15.01 9.01
N TYR A 448 -21.84 13.83 8.52
CA TYR A 448 -22.43 12.57 8.97
C TYR A 448 -22.22 12.34 10.47
N ARG A 449 -20.99 12.52 10.98
CA ARG A 449 -20.64 12.39 12.40
C ARG A 449 -21.47 13.34 13.26
N GLN A 450 -21.56 14.62 12.86
CA GLN A 450 -22.37 15.62 13.53
C GLN A 450 -23.86 15.25 13.54
N ALA A 451 -24.40 14.74 12.42
CA ALA A 451 -25.78 14.29 12.33
C ALA A 451 -26.08 13.11 13.28
N GLN A 452 -25.15 12.15 13.41
CA GLN A 452 -25.32 11.03 14.35
C GLN A 452 -25.30 11.48 15.82
N GLN A 453 -24.47 12.47 16.17
CA GLN A 453 -24.40 13.01 17.53
C GLN A 453 -25.64 13.84 17.90
N THR A 454 -26.13 14.65 16.96
CA THR A 454 -27.27 15.55 17.17
C THR A 454 -28.63 14.88 16.93
N LYS A 455 -28.64 13.70 16.28
CA LYS A 455 -29.84 13.05 15.72
C LYS A 455 -30.62 13.94 14.76
N VAL A 456 -29.94 14.87 14.10
CA VAL A 456 -30.53 15.78 13.11
C VAL A 456 -29.81 15.57 11.79
N ASP A 457 -30.53 15.11 10.77
CA ASP A 457 -29.95 14.94 9.44
C ASP A 457 -29.98 16.27 8.67
N GLU A 458 -28.84 16.96 8.60
CA GLU A 458 -28.69 18.18 7.82
C GLU A 458 -28.82 17.97 6.30
N THR A 459 -28.64 16.73 5.80
CA THR A 459 -28.81 16.40 4.39
C THR A 459 -30.27 16.20 4.01
N ALA A 460 -31.12 15.86 4.98
CA ALA A 460 -32.56 15.81 4.84
C ALA A 460 -33.26 17.13 5.30
N ALA A 461 -32.49 18.13 5.73
CA ALA A 461 -33.01 19.43 6.12
C ALA A 461 -33.64 20.15 4.94
N ASP A 462 -34.91 20.56 5.09
CA ASP A 462 -35.58 21.46 4.16
C ASP A 462 -35.02 22.87 4.36
N LYS A 463 -33.90 23.16 3.69
CA LYS A 463 -33.23 24.46 3.71
C LYS A 463 -34.12 25.60 3.20
N LYS A 464 -35.24 25.30 2.53
CA LYS A 464 -36.18 26.29 2.02
C LYS A 464 -37.19 26.73 3.07
N ASN A 465 -37.55 25.84 4.01
CA ASN A 465 -38.55 26.10 5.05
C ASN A 465 -38.00 26.09 6.48
N GLY A 466 -36.69 25.85 6.67
CA GLY A 466 -36.04 25.90 7.99
C GLY A 466 -36.47 24.76 8.92
N ALA A 467 -36.93 23.63 8.36
CA ALA A 467 -37.35 22.47 9.12
C ALA A 467 -36.34 21.32 8.95
N TYR A 468 -35.93 20.77 10.08
CA TYR A 468 -35.06 19.59 10.14
C TYR A 468 -35.92 18.36 10.44
N PRO A 469 -35.78 17.25 9.69
CA PRO A 469 -36.35 15.98 10.11
C PRO A 469 -35.60 15.48 11.36
N VAL A 470 -36.38 15.13 12.38
CA VAL A 470 -35.92 14.53 13.64
C VAL A 470 -35.88 13.02 13.49
#